data_AF-A0A1H2VKH6-F1
#
_entry.id   AF-A0A1H2VKH6-F1
#
_cell.length_a   1.000
_cell.length_b   1.000
_cell.length_c   1.000
_cell.angle_alpha   90.00
_cell.angle_beta   90.00
_cell.angle_gamma   90.00
#
_symmetry.space_group_name_H-M   'P 1'
#
loop_
_entity.id
_entity.type
_entity.pdbx_description
1 polymer ?
#
loop_
_entity_poly.entity_id
_entity_poly.type
_entity_poly.pdbx_seq_one_letter_code
_entity_poly.pdbx_strand_id
1 'polypeptide(L)'
;MSAAVSAAANARPAQPRLAPGMASSAGAHPPQWLGKRFDAEGRALPDGGATVIGHVRAPAAVAALGAVHDGLAAAGLSRFWAWLPASSFHMTQFDLILHNRREPERWPEGLSPDLPAPEADAAITDRLRGFETGEAFPFRMAVRGLYAAPGGLGVALEGETPAEDARLRAMRDRIAARAGLAHRPGHADYPFHISLAYLTAWPETGALAAETDAALDAAEAALIAALPVVEIGAPEVCVFDDMTAFRELFRLG
;
A
#
# COMPACT_ATOMS: atom_id res chain seq x y z
N MET A 1 19.42 -38.06 12.80
CA MET A 1 19.92 -37.09 13.79
C MET A 1 20.88 -36.15 13.07
N SER A 2 20.76 -34.83 13.00
CA SER A 2 19.73 -33.87 13.41
C SER A 2 19.87 -32.68 12.44
N ALA A 3 18.74 -32.09 12.05
CA ALA A 3 18.67 -30.82 11.35
C ALA A 3 19.08 -29.66 12.28
N ALA A 4 19.70 -28.63 11.71
CA ALA A 4 19.64 -27.24 12.18
C ALA A 4 20.35 -26.33 11.15
N VAL A 5 19.69 -26.02 10.04
CA VAL A 5 20.02 -24.79 9.29
C VAL A 5 19.14 -23.71 9.90
N SER A 6 19.77 -22.85 10.71
CA SER A 6 19.16 -21.70 11.35
C SER A 6 18.60 -20.77 10.29
N ALA A 7 17.27 -20.65 10.22
CA ALA A 7 16.60 -19.58 9.52
C ALA A 7 16.79 -18.29 10.32
N ALA A 8 17.90 -17.60 10.07
CA ALA A 8 18.01 -16.20 10.44
C ALA A 8 17.01 -15.44 9.56
N ALA A 9 15.81 -15.21 10.11
CA ALA A 9 14.88 -14.25 9.55
C ALA A 9 15.63 -12.90 9.48
N ASN A 10 15.86 -12.41 8.27
CA ASN A 10 16.30 -11.04 8.06
C ASN A 10 15.19 -10.13 8.60
N ALA A 11 15.27 -9.77 9.87
CA ALA A 11 14.44 -8.73 10.43
C ALA A 11 14.72 -7.47 9.61
N ARG A 12 13.68 -6.93 8.94
CA ARG A 12 13.77 -5.57 8.42
C ARG A 12 14.22 -4.67 9.58
N PRO A 13 15.18 -3.75 9.37
CA PRO A 13 15.50 -2.78 10.40
C PRO A 13 14.21 -2.08 10.82
N ALA A 14 14.05 -1.87 12.13
CA ALA A 14 12.90 -1.15 12.67
C ALA A 14 12.72 0.15 11.90
N GLN A 15 11.50 0.38 11.39
CA GLN A 15 11.23 1.57 10.61
C GLN A 15 11.46 2.80 11.49
N PRO A 16 12.14 3.84 10.98
CA PRO A 16 12.37 5.04 11.76
C PRO A 16 11.03 5.60 12.23
N ARG A 17 10.89 5.71 13.55
CA ARG A 17 9.74 6.33 14.21
C ARG A 17 9.80 7.87 14.09
N LEU A 18 8.72 8.55 14.43
CA LEU A 18 8.51 9.97 14.11
C LEU A 18 9.50 10.89 14.85
N ALA A 19 9.97 10.50 16.04
CA ALA A 19 10.72 11.37 16.96
C ALA A 19 12.06 11.95 16.47
N PRO A 20 12.81 11.37 15.52
CA PRO A 20 13.94 12.09 14.90
C PRO A 20 13.80 12.35 13.39
N GLY A 21 13.04 11.54 12.65
CA GLY A 21 13.11 11.50 11.18
C GLY A 21 12.09 12.39 10.46
N MET A 22 10.82 12.35 10.88
CA MET A 22 9.74 13.09 10.21
C MET A 22 9.67 14.55 10.67
N ALA A 23 10.04 14.84 11.92
CA ALA A 23 10.07 16.18 12.47
C ALA A 23 11.07 17.13 11.77
N SER A 24 12.21 16.62 11.28
CA SER A 24 13.19 17.46 10.56
C SER A 24 12.65 17.99 9.22
N SER A 25 11.64 17.31 8.66
CA SER A 25 10.94 17.70 7.43
C SER A 25 9.83 18.73 7.67
N ALA A 26 9.38 18.88 8.92
CA ALA A 26 8.23 19.71 9.30
C ALA A 26 8.39 21.21 8.98
N GLY A 27 9.61 21.68 8.69
CA GLY A 27 9.90 23.06 8.32
C GLY A 27 10.28 23.30 6.85
N ALA A 28 10.47 22.25 6.04
CA ALA A 28 10.99 22.40 4.67
C ALA A 28 9.88 22.37 3.61
N HIS A 29 8.92 21.44 3.73
CA HIS A 29 7.86 21.24 2.74
C HIS A 29 6.58 20.66 3.39
N PRO A 30 5.38 20.93 2.82
CA PRO A 30 4.15 20.28 3.27
C PRO A 30 4.22 18.75 3.07
N PRO A 31 3.43 17.96 3.83
CA PRO A 31 3.32 16.52 3.60
C PRO A 31 3.05 16.20 2.12
N GLN A 32 3.65 15.12 1.63
CA GLN A 32 3.74 14.80 0.20
C GLN A 32 2.39 14.86 -0.54
N TRP A 33 1.34 14.42 0.15
CA TRP A 33 0.00 14.18 -0.39
C TRP A 33 -1.05 15.19 0.04
N LEU A 34 -0.69 16.16 0.88
CA LEU A 34 -1.54 17.27 1.26
C LEU A 34 -1.85 18.14 0.02
N GLY A 35 -3.13 18.42 -0.22
CA GLY A 35 -3.63 19.14 -1.38
C GLY A 35 -3.59 18.33 -2.69
N LYS A 36 -3.22 17.04 -2.64
CA LYS A 36 -3.18 16.14 -3.81
C LYS A 36 -4.12 14.95 -3.67
N ARG A 37 -4.00 14.20 -2.57
CA ARG A 37 -4.90 13.08 -2.23
C ARG A 37 -5.90 13.43 -1.15
N PHE A 38 -5.50 14.31 -0.24
CA PHE A 38 -6.31 14.74 0.88
C PHE A 38 -6.12 16.23 1.13
N ASP A 39 -7.17 16.92 1.55
CA ASP A 39 -7.06 18.30 2.05
C ASP A 39 -6.62 18.35 3.53
N ALA A 40 -6.55 19.56 4.08
CA ALA A 40 -6.13 19.78 5.46
C ALA A 40 -7.12 19.22 6.49
N GLU A 41 -8.38 19.04 6.10
CA GLU A 41 -9.43 18.41 6.91
C GLU A 41 -9.43 16.88 6.78
N GLY A 42 -8.53 16.31 5.98
CA GLY A 42 -8.42 14.87 5.76
C GLY A 42 -9.50 14.30 4.82
N ARG A 43 -10.18 15.14 4.05
CA ARG A 43 -11.15 14.71 3.04
C ARG A 43 -10.41 14.32 1.76
N ALA A 44 -10.84 13.23 1.14
CA ALA A 44 -10.26 12.76 -0.11
C ALA A 44 -10.47 13.78 -1.23
N LEU A 45 -9.44 13.94 -2.06
CA LEU A 45 -9.43 14.73 -3.28
C LEU A 45 -9.36 13.79 -4.49
N PRO A 46 -9.84 14.23 -5.68
CA PRO A 46 -9.71 13.45 -6.90
C PRO A 46 -8.24 13.07 -7.18
N ASP A 47 -7.95 11.77 -7.16
CA ASP A 47 -6.66 11.17 -7.47
C ASP A 47 -6.91 9.79 -8.10
N GLY A 48 -7.69 9.80 -9.19
CA GLY A 48 -8.20 8.59 -9.81
C GLY A 48 -7.20 7.83 -10.66
N GLY A 49 -7.57 6.61 -11.04
CA GLY A 49 -6.73 5.74 -11.85
C GLY A 49 -7.26 4.32 -12.00
N ALA A 50 -6.38 3.47 -12.51
CA ALA A 50 -6.58 2.03 -12.60
C ALA A 50 -5.46 1.30 -11.84
N THR A 51 -5.77 0.13 -11.29
CA THR A 51 -4.83 -0.64 -10.46
C THR A 51 -5.15 -2.13 -10.48
N VAL A 52 -4.20 -2.94 -10.03
CA VAL A 52 -4.39 -4.36 -9.71
C VAL A 52 -4.13 -4.55 -8.22
N ILE A 53 -5.15 -4.94 -7.46
CA ILE A 53 -5.09 -5.03 -6.00
C ILE A 53 -5.61 -6.38 -5.51
N GLY A 54 -5.33 -6.72 -4.26
CA GLY A 54 -6.08 -7.72 -3.52
C GLY A 54 -6.69 -7.08 -2.28
N HIS A 55 -8.02 -7.00 -2.24
CA HIS A 55 -8.72 -6.48 -1.07
C HIS A 55 -8.52 -7.40 0.13
N VAL A 56 -8.35 -6.81 1.31
CA VAL A 56 -8.34 -7.55 2.57
C VAL A 56 -9.79 -7.88 2.93
N ARG A 57 -10.18 -9.15 2.78
CA ARG A 57 -11.56 -9.59 3.05
C ARG A 57 -11.70 -10.57 4.20
N ALA A 58 -10.61 -11.21 4.62
CA ALA A 58 -10.66 -12.16 5.73
C ALA A 58 -11.14 -11.43 7.01
N PRO A 59 -12.23 -11.87 7.67
CA PRO A 59 -12.81 -11.12 8.80
C PRO A 59 -11.81 -10.84 9.92
N ALA A 60 -10.94 -11.79 10.24
CA ALA A 60 -9.88 -11.61 11.24
C ALA A 60 -8.86 -10.54 10.83
N ALA A 61 -8.48 -10.48 9.55
CA ALA A 61 -7.56 -9.47 9.04
C ALA A 61 -8.20 -8.08 9.04
N VAL A 62 -9.45 -7.96 8.58
CA VAL A 62 -10.21 -6.70 8.62
C VAL A 62 -10.35 -6.21 10.06
N ALA A 63 -10.68 -7.09 11.00
CA ALA A 63 -10.80 -6.74 12.42
C ALA A 63 -9.46 -6.28 13.03
N ALA A 64 -8.35 -6.98 12.73
CA ALA A 64 -7.03 -6.62 13.25
C ALA A 64 -6.55 -5.27 12.71
N LEU A 65 -6.71 -5.02 11.41
CA LEU A 65 -6.38 -3.73 10.80
C LEU A 65 -7.29 -2.61 11.30
N GLY A 66 -8.59 -2.89 11.45
CA GLY A 66 -9.56 -1.97 12.03
C GLY A 66 -9.21 -1.58 13.46
N ALA A 67 -8.75 -2.53 14.29
CA ALA A 67 -8.34 -2.24 15.66
C ALA A 67 -7.12 -1.31 15.72
N VAL A 68 -6.14 -1.48 14.82
CA VAL A 68 -5.00 -0.55 14.69
C VAL A 68 -5.48 0.83 14.28
N HIS A 69 -6.29 0.90 13.22
CA HIS A 69 -6.86 2.13 12.71
C HIS A 69 -7.64 2.89 13.80
N ASP A 70 -8.61 2.24 14.44
CA ASP A 70 -9.48 2.85 15.44
C ASP A 70 -8.72 3.23 16.71
N GLY A 71 -7.78 2.39 17.15
CA GLY A 71 -6.95 2.65 18.32
C GLY A 71 -6.05 3.88 18.14
N LEU A 72 -5.41 4.01 16.97
CA LEU A 72 -4.58 5.18 16.66
C LEU A 72 -5.42 6.44 16.46
N ALA A 73 -6.57 6.34 15.78
CA ALA A 73 -7.51 7.44 15.66
C ALA A 73 -8.00 7.93 17.04
N ALA A 74 -8.35 7.01 17.95
CA ALA A 74 -8.77 7.31 19.32
C ALA A 74 -7.65 7.91 20.18
N ALA A 75 -6.38 7.57 19.91
CA ALA A 75 -5.21 8.24 20.49
C ALA A 75 -4.97 9.66 19.94
N GLY A 76 -5.92 10.18 19.13
CA GLY A 76 -5.94 11.55 18.63
C GLY A 76 -5.07 11.76 17.39
N LEU A 77 -4.55 10.70 16.78
CA LEU A 77 -3.61 10.81 15.65
C LEU A 77 -4.30 11.33 14.37
N SER A 78 -5.63 11.40 14.32
CA SER A 78 -6.38 12.02 13.21
C SER A 78 -6.02 13.49 12.96
N ARG A 79 -5.35 14.17 13.89
CA ARG A 79 -4.78 15.52 13.69
C ARG A 79 -3.63 15.56 12.69
N PHE A 80 -3.01 14.42 12.40
CA PHE A 80 -1.86 14.30 11.49
C PHE A 80 -2.13 13.44 10.27
N TRP A 81 -3.12 12.55 10.34
CA TRP A 81 -3.41 11.61 9.27
C TRP A 81 -4.87 11.68 8.80
N ALA A 82 -5.03 11.62 7.47
CA ALA A 82 -6.28 11.29 6.82
C ALA A 82 -6.44 9.77 6.75
N TRP A 83 -7.41 9.25 7.50
CA TRP A 83 -7.66 7.81 7.63
C TRP A 83 -8.44 7.25 6.44
N LEU A 84 -8.06 6.05 5.99
CA LEU A 84 -8.78 5.32 4.95
C LEU A 84 -9.91 4.48 5.54
N PRO A 85 -11.06 4.37 4.85
CA PRO A 85 -12.14 3.50 5.30
C PRO A 85 -11.70 2.04 5.27
N ALA A 86 -12.12 1.23 6.25
CA ALA A 86 -11.75 -0.18 6.31
C ALA A 86 -12.18 -0.98 5.05
N SER A 87 -13.24 -0.54 4.37
CA SER A 87 -13.69 -1.12 3.09
C SER A 87 -12.68 -0.95 1.95
N SER A 88 -11.74 -0.01 2.05
CA SER A 88 -10.71 0.22 1.05
C SER A 88 -9.38 -0.46 1.38
N PHE A 89 -9.26 -1.21 2.48
CA PHE A 89 -8.01 -1.89 2.81
C PHE A 89 -7.67 -2.95 1.76
N HIS A 90 -6.52 -2.77 1.13
CA HIS A 90 -6.00 -3.66 0.10
C HIS A 90 -4.47 -3.66 0.13
N MET A 91 -3.89 -4.70 -0.45
CA MET A 91 -2.50 -4.68 -0.89
C MET A 91 -2.49 -4.43 -2.40
N THR A 92 -1.74 -3.42 -2.84
CA THR A 92 -1.51 -3.22 -4.28
C THR A 92 -0.59 -4.31 -4.79
N GLN A 93 -1.10 -5.11 -5.72
CA GLN A 93 -0.32 -6.15 -6.38
C GLN A 93 0.43 -5.58 -7.58
N PHE A 94 -0.17 -4.63 -8.31
CA PHE A 94 0.49 -3.85 -9.36
C PHE A 94 -0.25 -2.51 -9.59
N ASP A 95 0.45 -1.40 -9.50
CA ASP A 95 -0.11 -0.07 -9.80
C ASP A 95 -0.15 0.15 -11.33
N LEU A 96 -1.33 0.39 -11.92
CA LEU A 96 -1.42 0.65 -13.37
C LEU A 96 -1.16 2.13 -13.65
N ILE A 97 -2.19 2.97 -13.66
CA ILE A 97 -2.04 4.40 -13.97
C ILE A 97 -2.70 5.26 -12.89
N LEU A 98 -2.18 6.47 -12.73
CA LEU A 98 -2.81 7.56 -12.00
C LEU A 98 -3.09 8.68 -13.00
N HIS A 99 -4.27 9.27 -12.97
CA HIS A 99 -4.67 10.29 -13.94
C HIS A 99 -3.79 11.54 -13.90
N ASN A 100 -3.16 11.81 -12.75
CA ASN A 100 -2.26 12.94 -12.52
C ASN A 100 -0.76 12.61 -12.70
N ARG A 101 -0.41 11.38 -13.13
CA ARG A 101 0.98 10.96 -13.39
C ARG A 101 1.10 10.39 -14.80
N ARG A 102 1.34 11.29 -15.74
CA ARG A 102 1.37 11.01 -17.19
C ARG A 102 2.77 11.11 -17.77
N GLU A 103 3.80 11.17 -16.93
CA GLU A 103 5.19 11.22 -17.36
C GLU A 103 5.59 9.91 -18.07
N PRO A 104 6.41 9.95 -19.13
CA PRO A 104 6.77 8.77 -19.92
C PRO A 104 7.32 7.58 -19.11
N GLU A 105 8.04 7.85 -18.01
CA GLU A 105 8.63 6.83 -17.14
C GLU A 105 7.59 6.11 -16.26
N ARG A 106 6.37 6.64 -16.17
CA ARG A 106 5.28 6.10 -15.36
C ARG A 106 4.05 5.75 -16.17
N TRP A 107 3.98 6.17 -17.43
CA TRP A 107 2.86 5.93 -18.32
C TRP A 107 3.06 4.68 -19.19
N PRO A 108 2.00 3.94 -19.56
CA PRO A 108 2.12 2.74 -20.38
C PRO A 108 2.66 3.01 -21.78
N GLU A 109 3.61 2.19 -22.24
CA GLU A 109 4.13 2.25 -23.60
C GLU A 109 2.99 2.07 -24.62
N GLY A 110 3.02 2.87 -25.68
CA GLY A 110 2.00 2.84 -26.74
C GLY A 110 0.62 3.37 -26.33
N LEU A 111 0.46 3.93 -25.13
CA LEU A 111 -0.75 4.63 -24.72
C LEU A 111 -0.49 6.15 -24.75
N SER A 112 -1.34 6.93 -25.42
CA SER A 112 -1.16 8.39 -25.47
C SER A 112 -1.38 9.01 -24.08
N PRO A 113 -0.48 9.89 -23.59
CA PRO A 113 -0.68 10.60 -22.33
C PRO A 113 -1.78 11.66 -22.44
N ASP A 114 -2.28 11.99 -23.63
CA ASP A 114 -3.36 12.97 -23.81
C ASP A 114 -4.76 12.34 -23.76
N LEU A 115 -4.86 11.01 -23.59
CA LEU A 115 -6.16 10.34 -23.53
C LEU A 115 -6.99 10.84 -22.35
N PRO A 116 -8.29 11.11 -22.56
CA PRO A 116 -9.23 11.34 -21.47
C PRO A 116 -9.16 10.20 -20.45
N ALA A 117 -9.29 10.53 -19.16
CA ALA A 117 -9.05 9.58 -18.07
C ALA A 117 -9.87 8.27 -18.20
N PRO A 118 -11.19 8.29 -18.50
CA PRO A 118 -11.96 7.05 -18.69
C PRO A 118 -11.48 6.21 -19.87
N GLU A 119 -10.97 6.84 -20.94
CA GLU A 119 -10.41 6.14 -22.10
C GLU A 119 -9.06 5.51 -21.78
N ALA A 120 -8.22 6.21 -21.01
CA ALA A 120 -6.96 5.67 -20.52
C ALA A 120 -7.19 4.47 -19.59
N ASP A 121 -8.15 4.54 -18.67
CA ASP A 121 -8.53 3.45 -17.77
C ASP A 121 -9.05 2.23 -18.56
N ALA A 122 -9.94 2.46 -19.54
CA ALA A 122 -10.44 1.39 -20.39
C ALA A 122 -9.30 0.73 -21.19
N ALA A 123 -8.43 1.53 -21.81
CA ALA A 123 -7.33 1.02 -22.61
C ALA A 123 -6.30 0.24 -21.79
N ILE A 124 -5.91 0.71 -20.61
CA ILE A 124 -4.92 0.00 -19.77
C ILE A 124 -5.50 -1.27 -19.16
N THR A 125 -6.76 -1.26 -18.73
CA THR A 125 -7.40 -2.45 -18.15
C THR A 125 -7.71 -3.50 -19.21
N ASP A 126 -8.04 -3.10 -20.44
CA ASP A 126 -8.25 -4.02 -21.56
C ASP A 126 -6.99 -4.83 -21.91
N ARG A 127 -5.79 -4.25 -21.72
CA ARG A 127 -4.52 -4.99 -21.87
C ARG A 127 -4.44 -6.20 -20.95
N LEU A 128 -5.15 -6.23 -19.82
CA LEU A 128 -5.13 -7.33 -18.87
C LEU A 128 -6.29 -8.33 -19.06
N ARG A 129 -7.17 -8.13 -20.05
CA ARG A 129 -8.22 -9.11 -20.37
C ARG A 129 -7.60 -10.42 -20.85
N GLY A 130 -8.10 -11.54 -20.30
CA GLY A 130 -7.59 -12.88 -20.58
C GLY A 130 -6.17 -13.12 -20.06
N PHE A 131 -5.67 -12.30 -19.14
CA PHE A 131 -4.41 -12.57 -18.47
C PHE A 131 -4.58 -13.73 -17.51
N GLU A 132 -3.95 -14.85 -17.84
CA GLU A 132 -3.84 -16.02 -16.98
C GLU A 132 -2.74 -15.80 -15.95
N THR A 133 -3.13 -15.86 -14.69
CA THR A 133 -2.18 -15.66 -13.59
C THR A 133 -1.20 -16.83 -13.54
N GLY A 134 -1.65 -18.07 -13.78
CA GLY A 134 -0.82 -19.26 -13.58
C GLY A 134 -0.38 -19.45 -12.12
N GLU A 135 -1.00 -18.71 -11.20
CA GLU A 135 -0.66 -18.68 -9.78
C GLU A 135 -1.75 -19.35 -8.94
N ALA A 136 -1.33 -19.97 -7.83
CA ALA A 136 -2.28 -20.42 -6.80
C ALA A 136 -2.63 -19.24 -5.87
N PHE A 137 -3.89 -19.11 -5.47
CA PHE A 137 -4.33 -18.10 -4.51
C PHE A 137 -4.88 -18.75 -3.24
N PRO A 138 -4.79 -18.08 -2.08
CA PRO A 138 -4.26 -16.72 -1.86
C PRO A 138 -2.72 -16.65 -1.85
N PHE A 139 -2.17 -15.43 -1.98
CA PHE A 139 -0.81 -15.14 -1.55
C PHE A 139 -0.76 -15.03 -0.02
N ARG A 140 0.25 -15.63 0.59
CA ARG A 140 0.49 -15.54 2.04
C ARG A 140 1.57 -14.49 2.32
N MET A 141 1.18 -13.39 2.97
CA MET A 141 2.06 -12.26 3.23
C MET A 141 2.35 -12.14 4.72
N ALA A 142 3.62 -12.18 5.12
CA ALA A 142 4.02 -11.92 6.50
C ALA A 142 3.88 -10.43 6.83
N VAL A 143 3.28 -10.14 7.99
CA VAL A 143 3.21 -8.78 8.54
C VAL A 143 4.54 -8.44 9.20
N ARG A 144 5.21 -7.40 8.70
CA ARG A 144 6.53 -6.96 9.19
C ARG A 144 6.47 -5.81 10.19
N GLY A 145 5.28 -5.28 10.43
CA GLY A 145 5.05 -4.17 11.37
C GLY A 145 4.41 -2.96 10.69
N LEU A 146 4.33 -1.86 11.43
CA LEU A 146 3.80 -0.60 10.94
C LEU A 146 4.93 0.24 10.34
N TYR A 147 4.64 0.87 9.21
CA TYR A 147 5.46 1.96 8.70
C TYR A 147 4.76 3.28 8.94
N ALA A 148 5.53 4.28 9.33
CA ALA A 148 5.10 5.68 9.30
C ALA A 148 6.16 6.43 8.50
N ALA A 149 5.75 7.01 7.37
CA ALA A 149 6.63 7.71 6.45
C ALA A 149 5.93 8.98 5.94
N PRO A 150 6.66 9.92 5.31
CA PRO A 150 6.04 11.08 4.66
C PRO A 150 4.95 10.71 3.64
N GLY A 151 5.03 9.51 3.07
CA GLY A 151 4.05 8.97 2.14
C GLY A 151 2.78 8.39 2.78
N GLY A 152 2.74 8.16 4.09
CA GLY A 152 1.57 7.62 4.81
C GLY A 152 1.91 6.71 5.99
N LEU A 153 0.87 6.14 6.57
CA LEU A 153 0.89 5.14 7.64
C LEU A 153 0.25 3.85 7.12
N GLY A 154 0.86 2.70 7.42
CA GLY A 154 0.29 1.43 7.03
C GLY A 154 1.05 0.22 7.55
N VAL A 155 0.73 -0.95 7.01
CA VAL A 155 1.33 -2.24 7.37
C VAL A 155 2.31 -2.66 6.30
N ALA A 156 3.55 -2.91 6.68
CA ALA A 156 4.58 -3.41 5.77
C ALA A 156 4.44 -4.94 5.60
N LEU A 157 4.51 -5.41 4.36
CA LEU A 157 4.36 -6.81 3.99
C LEU A 157 5.56 -7.33 3.21
N GLU A 158 5.78 -8.63 3.31
CA GLU A 158 6.68 -9.44 2.48
C GLU A 158 6.03 -10.81 2.25
N GLY A 159 6.43 -11.55 1.21
CA GLY A 159 6.02 -12.95 1.10
C GLY A 159 6.38 -13.72 2.38
N GLU A 160 5.48 -14.57 2.86
CA GLU A 160 5.70 -15.37 4.08
C GLU A 160 6.99 -16.20 3.97
N THR A 161 7.30 -16.66 2.76
CA THR A 161 8.55 -17.32 2.40
C THR A 161 9.19 -16.63 1.18
N PRO A 162 10.50 -16.81 0.95
CA PRO A 162 11.15 -16.32 -0.27
C PRO A 162 10.51 -16.84 -1.56
N ALA A 163 9.99 -18.07 -1.54
CA ALA A 163 9.28 -18.64 -2.69
C ALA A 163 7.97 -17.90 -2.95
N GLU A 164 7.23 -17.57 -1.90
CA GLU A 164 5.98 -16.82 -1.99
C GLU A 164 6.19 -15.38 -2.48
N ASP A 165 7.27 -14.73 -2.03
CA ASP A 165 7.66 -13.40 -2.50
C ASP A 165 8.06 -13.44 -3.98
N ALA A 166 8.90 -14.41 -4.38
CA ALA A 166 9.31 -14.60 -5.76
C ALA A 166 8.11 -14.88 -6.69
N ARG A 167 7.12 -15.64 -6.22
CA ARG A 167 5.89 -15.96 -6.93
C ARG A 167 5.06 -14.70 -7.22
N LEU A 168 4.84 -13.87 -6.22
CA LEU A 168 4.17 -12.57 -6.38
C LEU A 168 4.95 -11.64 -7.34
N ARG A 169 6.28 -11.58 -7.23
CA ARG A 169 7.12 -10.78 -8.13
C ARG A 169 7.09 -11.27 -9.58
N ALA A 170 7.13 -12.57 -9.81
CA ALA A 170 7.04 -13.15 -11.16
C ALA A 170 5.69 -12.83 -11.82
N MET A 171 4.59 -12.85 -11.06
CA MET A 171 3.30 -12.39 -11.55
C MET A 171 3.33 -10.90 -11.91
N ARG A 172 3.93 -10.07 -11.06
CA ARG A 172 4.10 -8.63 -11.32
C ARG A 172 4.91 -8.34 -12.58
N ASP A 173 6.00 -9.06 -12.83
CA ASP A 173 6.80 -8.90 -14.05
C ASP A 173 5.97 -9.14 -15.30
N ARG A 174 5.14 -10.18 -15.28
CA ARG A 174 4.23 -10.50 -16.40
C ARG A 174 3.13 -9.47 -16.57
N ILE A 175 2.53 -8.98 -15.48
CA ILE A 175 1.56 -7.87 -15.53
C ILE A 175 2.22 -6.62 -16.10
N ALA A 176 3.43 -6.26 -15.65
CA ALA A 176 4.18 -5.10 -16.13
C ALA A 176 4.44 -5.19 -17.64
N ALA A 177 4.92 -6.34 -18.12
CA ALA A 177 5.15 -6.57 -19.55
C ALA A 177 3.84 -6.44 -20.35
N ARG A 178 2.76 -7.08 -19.89
CA ARG A 178 1.46 -7.05 -20.57
C ARG A 178 0.84 -5.65 -20.59
N ALA A 179 0.99 -4.90 -19.50
CA ALA A 179 0.49 -3.55 -19.35
C ALA A 179 1.34 -2.51 -20.10
N GLY A 180 2.57 -2.84 -20.53
CA GLY A 180 3.51 -1.89 -21.14
C GLY A 180 4.15 -0.97 -20.11
N LEU A 181 4.45 -1.49 -18.92
CA LEU A 181 4.96 -0.75 -17.76
C LEU A 181 6.26 -1.35 -17.17
N ALA A 182 6.91 -2.27 -17.90
CA ALA A 182 8.15 -2.91 -17.47
C ALA A 182 9.34 -1.95 -17.30
N HIS A 183 9.29 -0.78 -17.95
CA HIS A 183 10.31 0.27 -17.85
C HIS A 183 10.19 1.14 -16.60
N ARG A 184 9.13 0.98 -15.79
CA ARG A 184 8.87 1.84 -14.64
C ARG A 184 9.97 1.71 -13.58
N PRO A 185 10.53 2.82 -13.06
CA PRO A 185 11.53 2.77 -12.00
C PRO A 185 10.92 2.23 -10.70
N GLY A 186 11.69 1.41 -9.98
CA GLY A 186 11.30 0.84 -8.68
C GLY A 186 10.42 -0.40 -8.75
N HIS A 187 10.18 -0.96 -9.94
CA HIS A 187 9.36 -2.17 -10.13
C HIS A 187 9.91 -3.39 -9.36
N ALA A 188 11.22 -3.64 -9.45
CA ALA A 188 11.89 -4.78 -8.83
C ALA A 188 11.86 -4.72 -7.30
N ASP A 189 11.99 -3.52 -6.73
CA ASP A 189 12.12 -3.27 -5.29
C ASP A 189 10.81 -2.81 -4.64
N TYR A 190 9.67 -3.05 -5.29
CA TYR A 190 8.37 -2.56 -4.81
C TYR A 190 8.07 -3.02 -3.38
N PRO A 191 7.82 -2.09 -2.44
CA PRO A 191 7.53 -2.42 -1.06
C PRO A 191 6.04 -2.77 -0.92
N PHE A 192 5.72 -4.04 -0.73
CA PHE A 192 4.35 -4.46 -0.45
C PHE A 192 3.86 -3.90 0.87
N HIS A 193 2.63 -3.40 0.87
CA HIS A 193 2.02 -2.80 2.05
C HIS A 193 0.50 -2.72 1.93
N ILE A 194 -0.16 -2.52 3.07
CA ILE A 194 -1.56 -2.08 3.17
C ILE A 194 -1.54 -0.67 3.74
N SER A 195 -2.07 0.30 3.01
CA SER A 195 -2.20 1.67 3.50
C SER A 195 -3.36 1.77 4.50
N LEU A 196 -3.15 2.47 5.62
CA LEU A 196 -4.19 2.77 6.62
C LEU A 196 -4.52 4.26 6.65
N ALA A 197 -3.55 5.13 6.37
CA ALA A 197 -3.75 6.57 6.38
C ALA A 197 -2.68 7.33 5.58
N TYR A 198 -2.94 8.60 5.26
CA TYR A 198 -1.99 9.52 4.62
C TYR A 198 -1.68 10.70 5.52
N LEU A 199 -0.41 11.11 5.59
CA LEU A 199 0.03 12.25 6.40
C LEU A 199 -0.50 13.56 5.80
N THR A 200 -1.25 14.34 6.60
CA THR A 200 -1.81 15.66 6.25
C THR A 200 -1.22 16.79 7.08
N ALA A 201 -0.66 16.49 8.25
CA ALA A 201 0.10 17.45 9.05
C ALA A 201 1.30 16.76 9.72
N TRP A 202 2.41 17.48 9.85
CA TRP A 202 3.59 16.95 10.52
C TRP A 202 3.36 16.87 12.04
N PRO A 203 3.75 15.76 12.71
CA PRO A 203 3.77 15.73 14.16
C PRO A 203 4.77 16.74 14.71
N GLU A 204 4.38 17.44 15.77
CA GLU A 204 5.29 18.32 16.53
C GLU A 204 6.39 17.51 17.22
N THR A 205 7.56 18.13 17.40
CA THR A 205 8.67 17.52 18.16
C THR A 205 8.38 17.47 19.65
N GLY A 206 9.13 16.63 20.38
CA GLY A 206 9.07 16.58 21.84
C GLY A 206 8.11 15.52 22.36
N ALA A 207 7.39 15.82 23.44
CA ALA A 207 6.56 14.84 24.16
C ALA A 207 5.49 14.22 23.24
N LEU A 208 4.87 15.02 22.37
CA LEU A 208 3.83 14.55 21.46
C LEU A 208 4.35 13.53 20.44
N ALA A 209 5.59 13.70 19.96
CA ALA A 209 6.22 12.73 19.07
C ALA A 209 6.46 11.41 19.81
N ALA A 210 6.98 11.46 21.04
CA ALA A 210 7.24 10.28 21.85
C ALA A 210 5.95 9.52 22.22
N GLU A 211 4.87 10.22 22.55
CA GLU A 211 3.55 9.62 22.78
C GLU A 211 3.00 8.96 21.52
N THR A 212 3.18 9.60 20.36
CA THR A 212 2.76 9.05 19.06
C THR A 212 3.55 7.78 18.72
N ASP A 213 4.86 7.79 18.95
CA ASP A 213 5.72 6.62 18.73
C ASP A 213 5.35 5.46 19.66
N ALA A 214 5.06 5.74 20.94
CA ALA A 214 4.60 4.72 21.88
C ALA A 214 3.25 4.10 21.48
N ALA A 215 2.32 4.92 20.96
CA ALA A 215 1.05 4.43 20.44
C ALA A 215 1.24 3.53 19.20
N LEU A 216 2.15 3.91 18.29
CA LEU A 216 2.50 3.10 17.12
C LEU A 216 3.17 1.78 17.52
N ASP A 217 4.10 1.80 18.49
CA ASP A 217 4.77 0.60 18.99
C ASP A 217 3.78 -0.39 19.62
N ALA A 218 2.86 0.11 20.45
CA ALA A 218 1.82 -0.71 21.06
C ALA A 218 0.86 -1.30 20.02
N ALA A 219 0.44 -0.51 19.03
CA ALA A 219 -0.42 -0.97 17.95
C ALA A 219 0.28 -2.00 17.05
N GLU A 220 1.57 -1.81 16.75
CA GLU A 220 2.37 -2.75 15.98
C GLU A 220 2.51 -4.10 16.69
N ALA A 221 2.85 -4.09 17.98
CA ALA A 221 2.97 -5.31 18.77
C ALA A 221 1.64 -6.11 18.82
N ALA A 222 0.52 -5.40 19.02
CA ALA A 222 -0.81 -6.01 18.99
C ALA A 222 -1.17 -6.57 17.61
N LEU A 223 -0.85 -5.85 16.53
CA LEU A 223 -1.10 -6.28 15.16
C LEU A 223 -0.32 -7.56 14.83
N ILE A 224 0.98 -7.59 15.11
CA ILE A 224 1.83 -8.76 14.81
C ILE A 224 1.34 -10.00 15.58
N ALA A 225 0.89 -9.82 16.83
CA ALA A 225 0.33 -10.91 17.63
C ALA A 225 -1.01 -11.42 17.06
N ALA A 226 -1.88 -10.52 16.58
CA ALA A 226 -3.21 -10.87 16.10
C ALA A 226 -3.24 -11.36 14.64
N LEU A 227 -2.33 -10.84 13.81
CA LEU A 227 -2.28 -11.08 12.36
C LEU A 227 -0.82 -11.20 11.89
N PRO A 228 -0.12 -12.29 12.22
CA PRO A 228 1.27 -12.47 11.77
C PRO A 228 1.38 -12.70 10.25
N VAL A 229 0.32 -13.22 9.64
CA VAL A 229 0.22 -13.48 8.20
C VAL A 229 -1.14 -13.02 7.72
N VAL A 230 -1.17 -12.30 6.60
CA VAL A 230 -2.38 -11.89 5.90
C VAL A 230 -2.48 -12.62 4.56
N GLU A 231 -3.65 -13.15 4.26
CA GLU A 231 -3.96 -13.78 2.98
C GLU A 231 -4.50 -12.74 2.00
N ILE A 232 -3.85 -12.62 0.85
CA ILE A 232 -4.25 -11.72 -0.23
C ILE A 232 -4.79 -12.56 -1.39
N GLY A 233 -6.02 -12.27 -1.81
CA GLY A 233 -6.71 -13.04 -2.85
C GLY A 233 -6.14 -12.86 -4.26
N ALA A 234 -6.87 -13.40 -5.23
CA ALA A 234 -6.59 -13.22 -6.65
C ALA A 234 -6.55 -11.73 -7.04
N PRO A 235 -5.73 -11.34 -8.03
CA PRO A 235 -5.60 -9.96 -8.47
C PRO A 235 -6.93 -9.42 -9.02
N GLU A 236 -7.35 -8.27 -8.53
CA GLU A 236 -8.55 -7.56 -8.95
C GLU A 236 -8.14 -6.33 -9.74
N VAL A 237 -8.51 -6.30 -11.02
CA VAL A 237 -8.36 -5.10 -11.85
C VAL A 237 -9.46 -4.12 -11.45
N CYS A 238 -9.06 -2.97 -10.93
CA CYS A 238 -9.95 -1.97 -10.38
C CYS A 238 -9.73 -0.60 -11.03
N VAL A 239 -10.78 0.23 -10.96
CA VAL A 239 -10.69 1.67 -11.16
C VAL A 239 -11.14 2.40 -9.89
N PHE A 240 -10.65 3.61 -9.69
CA PHE A 240 -10.93 4.42 -8.50
C PHE A 240 -10.93 5.90 -8.86
N ASP A 241 -11.75 6.68 -8.16
CA ASP A 241 -11.84 8.15 -8.33
C ASP A 241 -10.94 8.88 -7.32
N ASP A 242 -10.71 8.25 -6.17
CA ASP A 242 -9.84 8.69 -5.08
C ASP A 242 -9.36 7.48 -4.26
N MET A 243 -8.72 7.71 -3.11
CA MET A 243 -8.13 6.64 -2.30
C MET A 243 -9.14 5.88 -1.41
N THR A 244 -10.42 6.23 -1.41
CA THR A 244 -11.42 5.72 -0.46
C THR A 244 -12.23 4.52 -0.97
N ALA A 245 -12.22 4.25 -2.27
CA ALA A 245 -12.94 3.11 -2.85
C ALA A 245 -12.30 2.64 -4.16
N PHE A 246 -12.23 1.31 -4.32
CA PHE A 246 -11.68 0.66 -5.51
C PHE A 246 -12.73 -0.26 -6.10
N ARG A 247 -13.25 0.09 -7.28
CA ARG A 247 -14.30 -0.67 -7.95
C ARG A 247 -13.69 -1.76 -8.82
N GLU A 248 -13.91 -3.01 -8.41
CA GLU A 248 -13.53 -4.20 -9.17
C GLU A 248 -14.24 -4.20 -10.54
N LEU A 249 -13.45 -4.35 -11.61
CA LEU A 249 -13.94 -4.56 -12.97
C LEU A 249 -13.99 -6.05 -13.33
N PHE A 250 -12.92 -6.76 -12.98
CA PHE A 250 -12.76 -8.20 -13.15
C PHE A 250 -11.56 -8.70 -12.35
N ARG A 251 -11.46 -10.03 -12.18
CA ARG A 251 -10.31 -10.68 -11.57
C ARG A 251 -9.42 -11.30 -12.63
N LEU A 252 -8.12 -11.28 -12.38
CA LEU A 252 -7.17 -12.08 -13.13
C LEU A 252 -7.26 -13.52 -12.61
N GLY A 253 -7.31 -14.49 -13.52
CA GLY A 253 -7.39 -15.92 -13.22
C GLY A 253 -6.63 -16.63 -14.29
#